data_AF-A0A1F8WZH5-F1
#
_entry.id   AF-A0A1F8WZH5-F1
#
_cell.length_a   1.000
_cell.length_b   1.000
_cell.length_c   1.000
_cell.angle_alpha   90.00
_cell.angle_beta   90.00
_cell.angle_gamma   90.00
#
_symmetry.space_group_name_H-M   'P 1'
#
loop_
_entity.id
_entity.type
_entity.pdbx_description
1 polymer ?
#
loop_
_entity_poly.entity_id
_entity_poly.type
_entity_poly.pdbx_seq_one_letter_code
_entity_poly.pdbx_strand_id
1 'polypeptide(L)'
;MRDKASPEILEADLAPLALELALWGASNPRELKWLDAPPDAAYSQAKDLLIYLGALDTDGKMTAHGKELARLPLHPRLGHMVLKADSIGLGSLACHLAAFLTERDFLKPDAGRKDPDLRHRLDYLMGYAPFERAEIDRAVFERVRAAAKKIIKDLKAAPGRDETEMAGVLLAFAYPDRIGKRRPSGESGRYLLSNGRGASLANAAINDEYIVAASLDQGEKESRIFLAAPITEAHLQEYFSDRIETVDIVEWDQQQCAVRAERRKRLWELVLSGAPLKDPPKARVIDALLYGIKTNGLNVLPWDKKSDALRARIEFLNRLSSQTGVSFPEMTDEKLVENLNEWLGPWLDGMTRLEHLKKLDMNEALLGMLTWGDRKKIDKLAPTHIEVPSRSRIAIDYTGPRPTLSVRLQEMFGLAKTPAVADNRVPLVVHLLSPAGRPVQVTVDLAGFWASSYELVRKEMKGRYPKHYWPEDPMQAEPTRGVRRKK
;
A
#
# COMPACT_ATOMS: atom_id res chain seq x y z
N MET A 1 -25.71 -7.60 -35.18
CA MET A 1 -26.87 -7.59 -34.28
C MET A 1 -26.62 -8.62 -33.21
N ARG A 2 -26.81 -8.32 -31.92
CA ARG A 2 -26.86 -9.39 -30.90
C ARG A 2 -28.17 -10.13 -31.15
N ASP A 3 -28.09 -11.40 -31.53
CA ASP A 3 -29.21 -12.20 -32.04
C ASP A 3 -30.25 -12.58 -30.96
N LYS A 4 -29.99 -12.21 -29.69
CA LYS A 4 -30.90 -12.40 -28.54
C LYS A 4 -30.76 -11.24 -27.56
N ALA A 5 -31.86 -10.87 -26.90
CA ALA A 5 -31.86 -9.93 -25.78
C ALA A 5 -31.06 -10.51 -24.60
N SER A 6 -30.37 -9.66 -23.85
CA SER A 6 -29.65 -10.08 -22.64
C SER A 6 -30.64 -10.61 -21.60
N PRO A 7 -30.38 -11.77 -20.96
CA PRO A 7 -31.12 -12.22 -19.80
C PRO A 7 -31.05 -11.23 -18.63
N GLU A 8 -32.18 -11.00 -17.95
CA GLU A 8 -32.28 -10.05 -16.83
C GLU A 8 -31.29 -10.36 -15.70
N ILE A 9 -31.02 -11.63 -15.42
CA ILE A 9 -30.06 -12.08 -14.39
C ILE A 9 -28.62 -11.56 -14.62
N LEU A 10 -28.29 -11.13 -15.83
CA LEU A 10 -26.98 -10.56 -16.16
C LEU A 10 -26.90 -9.05 -15.92
N GLU A 11 -28.04 -8.36 -15.78
CA GLU A 11 -28.13 -6.89 -15.73
C GLU A 11 -28.82 -6.36 -14.46
N ALA A 12 -29.66 -7.16 -13.80
CA ALA A 12 -30.45 -6.75 -12.65
C ALA A 12 -29.67 -6.75 -11.32
N ASP A 13 -30.23 -6.09 -10.30
CA ASP A 13 -29.76 -6.19 -8.92
C ASP A 13 -30.01 -7.62 -8.39
N LEU A 14 -28.95 -8.31 -7.99
CA LEU A 14 -29.00 -9.69 -7.54
C LEU A 14 -29.23 -9.84 -6.03
N ALA A 15 -29.42 -8.76 -5.28
CA ALA A 15 -29.69 -8.84 -3.84
C ALA A 15 -30.93 -9.68 -3.48
N PRO A 16 -32.08 -9.56 -4.17
CA PRO A 16 -33.23 -10.44 -3.92
C PRO A 16 -32.90 -11.91 -4.21
N LEU A 17 -32.22 -12.18 -5.33
CA LEU A 17 -31.82 -13.54 -5.70
C LEU A 17 -30.86 -14.15 -4.66
N ALA A 18 -29.85 -13.39 -4.23
CA ALA A 18 -28.88 -13.86 -3.24
C ALA A 18 -29.55 -14.15 -1.88
N LEU A 19 -30.55 -13.37 -1.49
CA LEU A 19 -31.31 -13.61 -0.27
C LEU A 19 -32.12 -14.91 -0.36
N GLU A 20 -32.80 -15.15 -1.49
CA GLU A 20 -33.54 -16.39 -1.74
C GLU A 20 -32.62 -17.62 -1.77
N LEU A 21 -31.46 -17.52 -2.43
CA LEU A 21 -30.48 -18.62 -2.45
C LEU A 21 -29.93 -18.93 -1.06
N ALA A 22 -29.66 -17.92 -0.25
CA ALA A 22 -29.25 -18.10 1.12
C ALA A 22 -30.37 -18.70 1.99
N LEU A 23 -31.64 -18.36 1.74
CA LEU A 23 -32.79 -18.97 2.41
C LEU A 23 -32.93 -20.45 2.03
N TRP A 24 -32.68 -20.77 0.76
CA TRP A 24 -32.67 -22.12 0.23
C TRP A 24 -31.50 -22.97 0.78
N GLY A 25 -30.44 -22.32 1.24
CA GLY A 25 -29.24 -22.97 1.77
C GLY A 25 -28.13 -23.21 0.75
N ALA A 26 -28.21 -22.59 -0.44
CA ALA A 26 -27.15 -22.64 -1.44
C ALA A 26 -26.07 -21.61 -1.10
N SER A 27 -24.82 -22.06 -0.94
CA SER A 27 -23.70 -21.18 -0.57
C SER A 27 -23.09 -20.47 -1.78
N ASN A 28 -23.20 -21.13 -2.94
CA ASN A 28 -22.74 -20.66 -4.24
C ASN A 28 -23.86 -20.83 -5.28
N PRO A 29 -24.18 -19.81 -6.10
CA PRO A 29 -25.22 -19.92 -7.12
C PRO A 29 -24.93 -21.05 -8.12
N ARG A 30 -23.67 -21.41 -8.37
CA ARG A 30 -23.27 -22.49 -9.28
C ARG A 30 -23.61 -23.90 -8.78
N GLU A 31 -24.09 -24.04 -7.54
CA GLU A 31 -24.68 -25.30 -7.06
C GLU A 31 -26.00 -25.61 -7.78
N LEU A 32 -26.67 -24.60 -8.33
CA LEU A 32 -27.88 -24.73 -9.13
C LEU A 32 -27.58 -24.71 -10.63
N LYS A 33 -28.52 -25.26 -11.41
CA LYS A 33 -28.46 -25.27 -12.88
C LYS A 33 -29.19 -24.05 -13.44
N TRP A 34 -28.45 -23.14 -14.05
CA TRP A 34 -28.97 -21.93 -14.71
C TRP A 34 -28.91 -22.05 -16.23
N LEU A 35 -29.82 -21.39 -16.94
CA LEU A 35 -29.64 -21.14 -18.37
C LEU A 35 -28.46 -20.18 -18.60
N ASP A 36 -28.48 -19.08 -17.85
CA ASP A 36 -27.39 -18.11 -17.74
C ASP A 36 -27.12 -17.89 -16.25
N ALA A 37 -25.89 -18.20 -15.82
CA ALA A 37 -25.51 -18.08 -14.41
C ALA A 37 -25.40 -16.60 -13.99
N PRO A 38 -25.71 -16.26 -12.74
CA PRO A 38 -25.51 -14.90 -12.23
C PRO A 38 -24.02 -14.52 -12.33
N PRO A 39 -23.68 -13.30 -12.79
CA PRO A 39 -22.29 -12.86 -12.87
C PRO A 39 -21.62 -12.84 -11.48
N ASP A 40 -20.44 -13.43 -11.35
CA ASP A 40 -19.76 -13.61 -10.05
C ASP A 40 -19.56 -12.28 -9.30
N ALA A 41 -19.16 -11.21 -10.02
CA ALA A 41 -18.94 -9.88 -9.43
C ALA A 41 -20.25 -9.24 -8.92
N ALA A 42 -21.34 -9.32 -9.70
CA ALA A 42 -22.63 -8.78 -9.29
C ALA A 42 -23.22 -9.57 -8.11
N TYR A 43 -23.03 -10.89 -8.11
CA TYR A 43 -23.46 -11.73 -7.00
C TYR A 43 -22.67 -11.48 -5.72
N SER A 44 -21.34 -11.28 -5.82
CA SER A 44 -20.51 -10.90 -4.67
C SER A 44 -20.98 -9.57 -4.07
N GLN A 45 -21.24 -8.57 -4.91
CA GLN A 45 -21.76 -7.27 -4.46
C GLN A 45 -23.12 -7.39 -3.77
N ALA A 46 -24.00 -8.26 -4.27
CA ALA A 46 -25.28 -8.57 -3.64
C ALA A 46 -25.09 -9.20 -2.25
N LYS A 47 -24.13 -10.13 -2.08
CA LYS A 47 -23.80 -10.70 -0.76
C LYS A 47 -23.25 -9.64 0.20
N ASP A 48 -22.33 -8.79 -0.26
CA ASP A 48 -21.75 -7.72 0.57
C ASP A 48 -22.85 -6.77 1.07
N LEU A 49 -23.80 -6.43 0.21
CA LEU A 49 -24.99 -5.67 0.61
C LEU A 49 -25.80 -6.40 1.68
N LEU A 50 -26.12 -7.69 1.48
CA LEU A 50 -26.90 -8.44 2.46
C LEU A 50 -26.18 -8.57 3.81
N ILE A 51 -24.85 -8.58 3.83
CA ILE A 51 -24.04 -8.48 5.05
C ILE A 51 -24.21 -7.09 5.69
N TYR A 52 -24.15 -6.01 4.91
CA TYR A 52 -24.40 -4.65 5.43
C TYR A 52 -25.80 -4.48 6.01
N LEU A 53 -26.82 -5.08 5.39
CA LEU A 53 -28.20 -5.08 5.91
C LEU A 53 -28.39 -6.03 7.12
N GLY A 54 -27.36 -6.79 7.50
CA GLY A 54 -27.42 -7.81 8.55
C GLY A 54 -28.28 -9.03 8.20
N ALA A 55 -28.64 -9.21 6.93
CA ALA A 55 -29.38 -10.36 6.44
C ALA A 55 -28.51 -11.62 6.37
N LEU A 56 -27.22 -11.44 6.08
CA LEU A 56 -26.18 -12.47 6.18
C LEU A 56 -25.15 -12.09 7.24
N ASP A 57 -24.51 -13.09 7.85
CA ASP A 57 -23.31 -12.89 8.67
C ASP A 57 -22.04 -12.80 7.81
N THR A 58 -20.88 -12.58 8.44
CA THR A 58 -19.59 -12.46 7.74
C THR A 58 -19.14 -13.75 7.05
N ASP A 59 -19.67 -14.90 7.46
CA ASP A 59 -19.44 -16.19 6.80
C ASP A 59 -20.41 -16.42 5.62
N GLY A 60 -21.33 -15.47 5.38
CA GLY A 60 -22.35 -15.53 4.34
C GLY A 60 -23.55 -16.40 4.68
N LYS A 61 -23.78 -16.74 5.95
CA LYS A 61 -24.94 -17.52 6.40
C LYS A 61 -26.12 -16.62 6.74
N MET A 62 -27.33 -17.15 6.51
CA MET A 62 -28.57 -16.45 6.78
C MET A 62 -28.79 -16.19 8.28
N THR A 63 -29.06 -14.94 8.64
CA THR A 63 -29.37 -14.53 10.03
C THR A 63 -30.88 -14.64 10.32
N ALA A 64 -31.28 -14.45 11.59
CA ALA A 64 -32.70 -14.33 11.95
C ALA A 64 -33.37 -13.15 11.23
N HIS A 65 -32.68 -12.02 11.16
CA HIS A 65 -33.13 -10.83 10.44
C HIS A 65 -33.25 -11.07 8.93
N GLY A 66 -32.32 -11.80 8.32
CA GLY A 66 -32.41 -12.19 6.92
C GLY A 66 -33.62 -13.07 6.60
N LYS A 67 -34.00 -13.98 7.51
CA LYS A 67 -35.23 -14.78 7.39
C LYS A 67 -36.50 -13.93 7.47
N GLU A 68 -36.49 -12.87 8.28
CA GLU A 68 -37.61 -11.92 8.33
C GLU A 68 -37.71 -11.13 7.04
N LEU A 69 -36.58 -10.63 6.52
CA LEU A 69 -36.52 -9.91 5.25
C LEU A 69 -37.03 -10.75 4.08
N ALA A 70 -36.65 -12.03 4.00
CA ALA A 70 -37.06 -12.90 2.91
C ALA A 70 -38.57 -13.19 2.87
N ARG A 71 -39.31 -12.89 3.95
CA ARG A 71 -40.79 -13.00 3.98
C ARG A 71 -41.50 -11.76 3.45
N LEU A 72 -40.79 -10.65 3.29
CA LEU A 72 -41.39 -9.39 2.89
C LEU A 72 -41.50 -9.32 1.35
N PRO A 73 -42.62 -8.83 0.80
CA PRO A 73 -42.76 -8.62 -0.64
C PRO A 73 -42.07 -7.31 -1.09
N LEU A 74 -40.85 -7.08 -0.62
CA LEU A 74 -40.06 -5.88 -0.85
C LEU A 74 -38.64 -6.26 -1.24
N HIS A 75 -37.97 -5.35 -1.96
CA HIS A 75 -36.52 -5.44 -2.14
C HIS A 75 -35.82 -5.48 -0.77
N PRO A 76 -34.76 -6.29 -0.54
CA PRO A 76 -34.11 -6.45 0.77
C PRO A 76 -33.74 -5.13 1.45
N ARG A 77 -33.26 -4.14 0.67
CA ARG A 77 -32.98 -2.76 1.15
C ARG A 77 -34.18 -2.09 1.80
N LEU A 78 -35.32 -2.12 1.10
CA LEU A 78 -36.54 -1.44 1.53
C LEU A 78 -37.19 -2.19 2.69
N GLY A 79 -37.16 -3.53 2.66
CA GLY A 79 -37.59 -4.37 3.77
C GLY A 79 -36.78 -4.06 5.05
N HIS A 80 -35.45 -3.95 4.93
CA HIS A 80 -34.58 -3.63 6.06
C HIS A 80 -34.90 -2.25 6.65
N MET A 81 -35.05 -1.25 5.78
CA MET A 81 -35.44 0.09 6.18
C MET A 81 -36.75 0.11 6.94
N VAL A 82 -37.81 -0.54 6.43
CA VAL A 82 -39.12 -0.53 7.09
C VAL A 82 -39.07 -1.22 8.45
N LEU A 83 -38.44 -2.40 8.55
CA LEU A 83 -38.32 -3.13 9.83
C LEU A 83 -37.54 -2.34 10.88
N LYS A 84 -36.41 -1.73 10.50
CA LYS A 84 -35.61 -0.91 11.43
C LYS A 84 -36.32 0.38 11.80
N ALA A 85 -36.99 1.03 10.86
CA ALA A 85 -37.75 2.25 11.11
C ALA A 85 -38.93 2.02 12.06
N ASP A 86 -39.64 0.89 11.93
CA ASP A 86 -40.76 0.55 12.80
C ASP A 86 -40.31 0.46 14.28
N SER A 87 -39.13 -0.11 14.53
CA SER A 87 -38.55 -0.21 15.88
C SER A 87 -38.24 1.14 16.55
N ILE A 88 -38.13 2.22 15.78
CA ILE A 88 -37.86 3.59 16.28
C ILE A 88 -39.06 4.54 16.08
N GLY A 89 -40.24 3.98 15.77
CA GLY A 89 -41.49 4.71 15.61
C GLY A 89 -41.59 5.52 14.31
N LEU A 90 -40.87 5.12 13.25
CA LEU A 90 -40.88 5.75 11.92
C LEU A 90 -41.39 4.81 10.81
N GLY A 91 -42.06 3.70 11.18
CA GLY A 91 -42.52 2.67 10.23
C GLY A 91 -43.40 3.22 9.11
N SER A 92 -44.40 4.05 9.44
CA SER A 92 -45.26 4.73 8.46
C SER A 92 -44.46 5.57 7.44
N LEU A 93 -43.53 6.40 7.92
CA LEU A 93 -42.69 7.24 7.06
C LEU A 93 -41.79 6.40 6.15
N ALA A 94 -41.21 5.32 6.67
CA ALA A 94 -40.42 4.37 5.89
C ALA A 94 -41.23 3.66 4.81
N CYS A 95 -42.50 3.33 5.05
CA CYS A 95 -43.38 2.78 4.03
C CYS A 95 -43.65 3.77 2.88
N HIS A 96 -43.85 5.06 3.19
CA HIS A 96 -43.99 6.11 2.18
C HIS A 96 -42.70 6.26 1.36
N LEU A 97 -41.55 6.24 2.04
CA LEU A 97 -40.24 6.29 1.39
C LEU A 97 -39.98 5.06 0.51
N ALA A 98 -40.29 3.86 1.00
CA ALA A 98 -40.16 2.61 0.24
C ALA A 98 -41.02 2.64 -1.04
N ALA A 99 -42.27 3.10 -0.91
CA ALA A 99 -43.17 3.26 -2.06
C ALA A 99 -42.61 4.27 -3.07
N PHE A 100 -42.10 5.41 -2.60
CA PHE A 100 -41.48 6.42 -3.46
C PHE A 100 -40.26 5.87 -4.22
N LEU A 101 -39.35 5.17 -3.53
CA LEU A 101 -38.14 4.60 -4.11
C LEU A 101 -38.40 3.49 -5.14
N THR A 102 -39.60 2.90 -5.14
CA THR A 102 -40.00 1.87 -6.11
C THR A 102 -40.61 2.48 -7.38
N GLU A 103 -41.14 3.70 -7.27
CA GLU A 103 -41.81 4.41 -8.35
C GLU A 103 -40.89 5.46 -9.00
N ARG A 104 -41.37 6.09 -10.07
CA ARG A 104 -40.70 7.27 -10.65
C ARG A 104 -40.88 8.48 -9.73
N ASP A 105 -39.94 9.43 -9.80
CA ASP A 105 -40.08 10.71 -9.09
C ASP A 105 -41.30 11.47 -9.63
N PHE A 106 -42.25 11.79 -8.75
CA PHE A 106 -43.44 12.55 -9.09
C PHE A 106 -43.18 14.05 -9.15
N LEU A 107 -42.05 14.52 -8.60
CA LEU A 107 -41.65 15.92 -8.67
C LEU A 107 -40.98 16.18 -10.02
N LYS A 108 -41.54 17.09 -10.82
CA LYS A 108 -40.95 17.45 -12.11
C LYS A 108 -39.77 18.40 -11.91
N PRO A 109 -38.76 18.37 -12.81
CA PRO A 109 -37.66 19.32 -12.74
C PRO A 109 -38.15 20.76 -12.90
N ASP A 110 -37.70 21.65 -12.01
CA ASP A 110 -37.98 23.09 -12.12
C ASP A 110 -36.87 23.78 -12.93
N ALA A 111 -37.24 24.54 -13.97
CA ALA A 111 -36.30 25.17 -14.90
C ALA A 111 -35.18 24.24 -15.42
N GLY A 112 -35.49 22.95 -15.61
CA GLY A 112 -34.53 21.93 -16.05
C GLY A 112 -33.58 21.41 -14.95
N ARG A 113 -33.74 21.87 -13.70
CA ARG A 113 -32.98 21.40 -12.54
C ARG A 113 -33.83 20.44 -11.72
N LYS A 114 -33.26 19.27 -11.44
CA LYS A 114 -33.85 18.34 -10.47
C LYS A 114 -33.43 18.74 -9.07
N ASP A 115 -34.40 18.88 -8.19
CA ASP A 115 -34.16 19.01 -6.76
C ASP A 115 -33.66 17.65 -6.22
N PRO A 116 -32.47 17.59 -5.61
CA PRO A 116 -31.94 16.33 -5.09
C PRO A 116 -32.42 15.99 -3.69
N ASP A 117 -33.06 16.92 -2.96
CA ASP A 117 -33.44 16.69 -1.57
C ASP A 117 -34.69 15.83 -1.47
N LEU A 118 -34.51 14.62 -0.94
CA LEU A 118 -35.58 13.66 -0.80
C LEU A 118 -36.60 14.11 0.26
N ARG A 119 -36.21 14.93 1.24
CA ARG A 119 -37.12 15.45 2.29
C ARG A 119 -38.31 16.17 1.67
N HIS A 120 -38.10 16.96 0.62
CA HIS A 120 -39.18 17.66 -0.07
C HIS A 120 -40.24 16.71 -0.65
N ARG A 121 -39.87 15.51 -1.15
CA ARG A 121 -40.87 14.53 -1.60
C ARG A 121 -41.66 13.96 -0.44
N LEU A 122 -41.01 13.71 0.70
CA LEU A 122 -41.70 13.27 1.89
C LEU A 122 -42.65 14.35 2.42
N ASP A 123 -42.25 15.62 2.40
CA ASP A 123 -43.13 16.73 2.81
C ASP A 123 -44.42 16.78 1.98
N TYR A 124 -44.37 16.51 0.67
CA TYR A 124 -45.57 16.38 -0.15
C TYR A 124 -46.40 15.15 0.20
N LEU A 125 -45.78 14.01 0.46
CA LEU A 125 -46.48 12.77 0.84
C LEU A 125 -47.15 12.89 2.22
N MET A 126 -46.52 13.62 3.15
CA MET A 126 -47.04 13.89 4.49
C MET A 126 -48.01 15.07 4.55
N GLY A 127 -48.14 15.85 3.46
CA GLY A 127 -49.04 17.01 3.40
C GLY A 127 -48.49 18.27 4.07
N TYR A 128 -47.19 18.35 4.33
CA TYR A 128 -46.51 19.53 4.87
C TYR A 128 -46.19 20.59 3.81
N ALA A 129 -46.10 20.18 2.54
CA ALA A 129 -45.85 21.09 1.42
C ALA A 129 -47.10 21.30 0.54
N PRO A 130 -47.46 22.57 0.24
CA PRO A 130 -48.57 22.88 -0.67
C PRO A 130 -48.16 22.59 -2.12
N PHE A 131 -49.08 22.00 -2.90
CA PHE A 131 -48.84 21.59 -4.29
C PHE A 131 -48.58 22.75 -5.25
N GLU A 132 -48.92 23.98 -4.88
CA GLU A 132 -48.70 25.20 -5.66
C GLU A 132 -47.21 25.57 -5.76
N ARG A 133 -46.35 24.98 -4.91
CA ARG A 133 -44.91 25.25 -4.88
C ARG A 133 -44.09 24.48 -5.93
N ALA A 134 -44.68 23.48 -6.59
CA ALA A 134 -43.96 22.70 -7.60
C ALA A 134 -44.89 21.99 -8.59
N GLU A 135 -44.38 21.72 -9.79
CA GLU A 135 -45.08 20.86 -10.75
C GLU A 135 -45.01 19.38 -10.32
N ILE A 136 -46.16 18.79 -10.03
CA ILE A 136 -46.28 17.41 -9.56
C ILE A 136 -47.07 16.55 -10.55
N ASP A 137 -46.52 15.40 -10.90
CA ASP A 137 -47.25 14.36 -11.61
C ASP A 137 -48.23 13.67 -10.65
N ARG A 138 -49.49 14.09 -10.72
CA ARG A 138 -50.57 13.60 -9.85
C ARG A 138 -50.82 12.10 -9.98
N ALA A 139 -50.65 11.53 -11.17
CA ALA A 139 -50.87 10.10 -11.37
C ALA A 139 -49.78 9.27 -10.69
N VAL A 140 -48.51 9.70 -10.79
CA VAL A 140 -47.40 9.06 -10.07
C VAL A 140 -47.55 9.25 -8.56
N PHE A 141 -47.88 10.46 -8.11
CA PHE A 141 -48.09 10.76 -6.69
C PHE A 141 -49.16 9.86 -6.04
N GLU A 142 -50.33 9.70 -6.67
CA GLU A 142 -51.38 8.83 -6.13
C GLU A 142 -51.00 7.35 -6.17
N ARG A 143 -50.22 6.90 -7.17
CA ARG A 143 -49.66 5.53 -7.17
C ARG A 143 -48.71 5.30 -5.99
N VAL A 144 -47.82 6.26 -5.71
CA VAL A 144 -46.93 6.20 -4.53
C VAL A 144 -47.74 6.12 -3.23
N ARG A 145 -48.79 6.94 -3.07
CA ARG A 145 -49.65 6.89 -1.88
C ARG A 145 -50.40 5.56 -1.75
N ALA A 146 -50.92 5.02 -2.85
CA ALA A 146 -51.60 3.73 -2.86
C ALA A 146 -50.64 2.59 -2.49
N ALA A 147 -49.43 2.59 -3.04
CA ALA A 147 -48.39 1.64 -2.71
C ALA A 147 -47.97 1.74 -1.22
N ALA A 148 -47.77 2.96 -0.70
CA ALA A 148 -47.45 3.18 0.71
C ALA A 148 -48.53 2.61 1.63
N LYS A 149 -49.82 2.89 1.35
CA LYS A 149 -50.95 2.32 2.11
C LYS A 149 -50.97 0.80 2.10
N LYS A 150 -50.64 0.19 0.95
CA LYS A 150 -50.54 -1.26 0.82
C LYS A 150 -49.40 -1.80 1.70
N ILE A 151 -48.21 -1.22 1.63
CA ILE A 151 -47.06 -1.63 2.44
C ILE A 151 -47.37 -1.51 3.95
N ILE A 152 -47.97 -0.38 4.37
CA ILE A 152 -48.38 -0.17 5.78
C ILE A 152 -49.34 -1.27 6.23
N LYS A 153 -50.32 -1.62 5.40
CA LYS A 153 -51.30 -2.67 5.71
C LYS A 153 -50.66 -4.05 5.77
N ASP A 154 -49.83 -4.39 4.79
CA ASP A 154 -49.22 -5.71 4.65
C ASP A 154 -48.20 -5.97 5.76
N LEU A 155 -47.42 -4.95 6.15
CA LEU A 155 -46.42 -5.03 7.21
C LEU A 155 -46.96 -4.71 8.59
N LYS A 156 -48.22 -4.25 8.69
CA LYS A 156 -48.85 -3.74 9.92
C LYS A 156 -47.98 -2.69 10.62
N ALA A 157 -47.32 -1.84 9.83
CA ALA A 157 -46.44 -0.81 10.35
C ALA A 157 -47.21 0.11 11.31
N ALA A 158 -46.63 0.38 12.48
CA ALA A 158 -47.29 1.19 13.48
C ALA A 158 -47.48 2.64 12.97
N PRO A 159 -48.58 3.30 13.32
CA PRO A 159 -48.64 4.76 13.18
C PRO A 159 -47.48 5.35 14.00
N GLY A 160 -46.72 6.21 13.36
CA GLY A 160 -45.45 6.70 13.88
C GLY A 160 -45.33 8.21 13.79
N ARG A 161 -44.14 8.72 14.09
CA ARG A 161 -43.78 10.11 13.88
C ARG A 161 -43.53 10.33 12.39
N ASP A 162 -44.02 11.44 11.87
CA ASP A 162 -43.86 11.83 10.47
C ASP A 162 -42.74 12.88 10.35
N GLU A 163 -41.54 12.53 10.82
CA GLU A 163 -40.39 13.43 10.86
C GLU A 163 -39.57 13.33 9.57
N THR A 164 -39.87 14.16 8.57
CA THR A 164 -39.20 14.11 7.26
C THR A 164 -37.69 14.37 7.33
N GLU A 165 -37.21 15.08 8.36
CA GLU A 165 -35.78 15.25 8.68
C GLU A 165 -35.05 13.92 8.94
N MET A 166 -35.77 12.87 9.32
CA MET A 166 -35.19 11.52 9.52
C MET A 166 -34.98 10.76 8.21
N ALA A 167 -35.26 11.36 7.04
CA ALA A 167 -35.06 10.74 5.73
C ALA A 167 -33.64 10.17 5.55
N GLY A 168 -32.61 10.88 6.02
CA GLY A 168 -31.23 10.40 5.98
C GLY A 168 -31.01 9.11 6.76
N VAL A 169 -31.63 8.98 7.94
CA VAL A 169 -31.54 7.77 8.78
C VAL A 169 -32.25 6.59 8.10
N LEU A 170 -33.45 6.83 7.56
CA LEU A 170 -34.19 5.80 6.83
C LEU A 170 -33.43 5.33 5.59
N LEU A 171 -32.88 6.27 4.82
CA LEU A 171 -32.02 5.95 3.68
C LEU A 171 -30.75 5.22 4.11
N ALA A 172 -30.15 5.54 5.26
CA ALA A 172 -28.97 4.82 5.76
C ALA A 172 -29.29 3.34 6.06
N PHE A 173 -30.51 3.03 6.53
CA PHE A 173 -30.94 1.64 6.66
C PHE A 173 -31.12 0.95 5.31
N ALA A 174 -31.66 1.63 4.28
CA ALA A 174 -31.81 1.03 2.95
C ALA A 174 -30.49 0.94 2.17
N TYR A 175 -29.62 1.94 2.33
CA TYR A 175 -28.40 2.15 1.56
C TYR A 175 -27.19 2.40 2.47
N PRO A 176 -26.85 1.44 3.34
CA PRO A 176 -25.70 1.56 4.25
C PRO A 176 -24.37 1.71 3.48
N ASP A 177 -24.29 1.16 2.26
CA ASP A 177 -23.17 1.27 1.31
C ASP A 177 -23.09 2.62 0.59
N ARG A 178 -24.05 3.53 0.82
CA ARG A 178 -24.15 4.85 0.16
C ARG A 178 -24.22 6.01 1.14
N ILE A 179 -23.78 5.80 2.38
CA ILE A 179 -23.57 6.87 3.35
C ILE A 179 -22.31 7.63 2.92
N GLY A 180 -22.45 8.92 2.62
CA GLY A 180 -21.38 9.77 2.09
C GLY A 180 -20.89 10.78 3.11
N LYS A 181 -19.57 10.98 3.17
CA LYS A 181 -18.93 12.10 3.88
C LYS A 181 -18.27 13.04 2.88
N ARG A 182 -18.47 14.34 3.05
CA ARG A 182 -17.90 15.36 2.17
C ARG A 182 -16.37 15.30 2.21
N ARG A 183 -15.73 15.43 1.04
CA ARG A 183 -14.27 15.42 0.95
C ARG A 183 -13.68 16.73 1.51
N PRO A 184 -12.53 16.68 2.19
CA PRO A 184 -11.86 17.88 2.72
C PRO A 184 -11.31 18.82 1.64
N SER A 185 -11.27 18.42 0.36
CA SER A 185 -10.61 19.12 -0.75
C SER A 185 -11.24 20.47 -1.16
N GLY A 186 -12.20 21.00 -0.39
CA GLY A 186 -12.82 22.31 -0.61
C GLY A 186 -13.86 22.38 -1.74
N GLU A 187 -13.95 21.35 -2.57
CA GLU A 187 -14.97 21.26 -3.63
C GLU A 187 -16.33 20.88 -3.02
N SER A 188 -17.26 21.83 -3.02
CA SER A 188 -18.63 21.60 -2.55
C SER A 188 -19.32 20.53 -3.41
N GLY A 189 -20.08 19.65 -2.77
CA GLY A 189 -20.84 18.61 -3.46
C GLY A 189 -20.08 17.32 -3.80
N ARG A 190 -18.81 17.15 -3.40
CA ARG A 190 -18.08 15.88 -3.56
C ARG A 190 -18.00 15.08 -2.27
N TYR A 191 -18.37 13.81 -2.34
CA TYR A 191 -18.47 12.89 -1.22
C TYR A 191 -17.66 11.60 -1.46
N LEU A 192 -17.16 11.00 -0.39
CA LEU A 192 -16.71 9.61 -0.36
C LEU A 192 -17.82 8.78 0.29
N LEU A 193 -18.29 7.74 -0.40
CA LEU A 193 -19.31 6.83 0.10
C LEU A 193 -18.69 5.72 0.97
N SER A 194 -19.49 5.10 1.83
CA SER A 194 -19.10 4.00 2.72
C SER A 194 -18.68 2.71 2.02
N ASN A 195 -18.96 2.58 0.73
CA ASN A 195 -18.39 1.54 -0.14
C ASN A 195 -17.04 1.93 -0.78
N GLY A 196 -16.45 3.06 -0.40
CA GLY A 196 -15.17 3.57 -0.90
C GLY A 196 -15.24 4.35 -2.22
N ARG A 197 -16.40 4.43 -2.89
CA ARG A 197 -16.54 5.16 -4.17
C ARG A 197 -16.70 6.66 -3.96
N GLY A 198 -16.15 7.44 -4.90
CA GLY A 198 -16.42 8.87 -4.99
C GLY A 198 -17.78 9.14 -5.63
N ALA A 199 -18.51 10.13 -5.11
CA ALA A 199 -19.76 10.58 -5.67
C ALA A 199 -19.91 12.11 -5.64
N SER A 200 -20.54 12.67 -6.66
CA SER A 200 -20.79 14.10 -6.79
C SER A 200 -22.28 14.41 -6.80
N LEU A 201 -22.67 15.42 -6.03
CA LEU A 201 -24.01 15.99 -6.02
C LEU A 201 -23.98 17.35 -6.71
N ALA A 202 -24.69 17.47 -7.83
CA ALA A 202 -24.85 18.74 -8.52
C ALA A 202 -25.83 19.64 -7.76
N ASN A 203 -25.51 20.92 -7.64
CA ASN A 203 -26.24 21.95 -6.89
C ASN A 203 -26.20 21.73 -5.36
N ALA A 204 -25.67 22.72 -4.64
CA ALA A 204 -25.43 22.70 -3.19
C ALA A 204 -26.70 22.82 -2.33
N ALA A 205 -27.87 22.42 -2.83
CA ALA A 205 -29.12 22.44 -2.05
C ALA A 205 -28.99 21.57 -0.78
N ILE A 206 -28.24 20.47 -0.89
CA ILE A 206 -27.70 19.74 0.25
C ILE A 206 -26.19 19.95 0.27
N ASN A 207 -25.69 20.55 1.35
CA ASN A 207 -24.25 20.78 1.57
C ASN A 207 -23.83 20.35 2.99
N ASP A 208 -24.57 19.42 3.57
CA ASP A 208 -24.27 18.82 4.85
C ASP A 208 -22.97 18.02 4.79
N GLU A 209 -22.31 17.85 5.94
CA GLU A 209 -21.07 17.08 6.01
C GLU A 209 -21.31 15.60 5.64
N TYR A 210 -22.48 15.07 6.01
CA TYR A 210 -22.88 13.71 5.71
C TYR A 210 -24.22 13.67 4.98
N ILE A 211 -24.33 12.77 4.01
CA ILE A 211 -25.54 12.52 3.24
C ILE A 211 -25.74 11.02 3.04
N VAL A 212 -26.93 10.61 2.60
CA VAL A 212 -27.15 9.27 2.07
C VAL A 212 -27.71 9.37 0.66
N ALA A 213 -27.04 8.74 -0.31
CA ALA A 213 -27.46 8.78 -1.70
C ALA A 213 -28.47 7.65 -1.98
N ALA A 214 -29.72 8.01 -2.29
CA ALA A 214 -30.77 7.07 -2.66
C ALA A 214 -30.63 6.63 -4.13
N SER A 215 -30.30 7.57 -5.02
CA SER A 215 -30.17 7.34 -6.46
C SER A 215 -28.88 7.93 -7.00
N LEU A 216 -28.12 7.11 -7.73
CA LEU A 216 -26.85 7.47 -8.35
C LEU A 216 -26.63 6.69 -9.66
N ASP A 217 -25.84 7.24 -10.58
CA ASP A 217 -25.41 6.52 -11.78
C ASP A 217 -24.15 5.65 -11.55
N GLN A 218 -23.82 4.83 -12.55
CA GLN A 218 -22.65 3.95 -12.54
C GLN A 218 -21.37 4.63 -13.09
N GLY A 219 -21.22 5.96 -12.98
CA GLY A 219 -20.11 6.70 -13.58
C GLY A 219 -18.72 6.05 -13.39
N GLU A 220 -17.86 6.10 -14.42
CA GLU A 220 -16.60 5.34 -14.45
C GLU A 220 -15.58 5.73 -13.37
N LYS A 221 -15.57 7.00 -12.94
CA LYS A 221 -14.62 7.53 -11.94
C LYS A 221 -15.30 8.10 -10.70
N GLU A 222 -16.43 8.76 -10.89
CA GLU A 222 -17.22 9.40 -9.85
C GLU A 222 -18.69 9.25 -10.21
N SER A 223 -19.50 8.70 -9.29
CA SER A 223 -20.93 8.55 -9.48
C SER A 223 -21.65 9.89 -9.32
N ARG A 224 -22.63 10.18 -10.17
CA ARG A 224 -23.51 11.35 -9.98
C ARG A 224 -24.70 10.99 -9.11
N ILE A 225 -24.92 11.76 -8.04
CA ILE A 225 -26.07 11.64 -7.15
C ILE A 225 -27.23 12.42 -7.73
N PHE A 226 -28.40 11.78 -7.79
CA PHE A 226 -29.66 12.39 -8.24
C PHE A 226 -30.64 12.67 -7.10
N LEU A 227 -30.65 11.83 -6.07
CA LEU A 227 -31.49 11.96 -4.88
C LEU A 227 -30.69 11.59 -3.64
N ALA A 228 -30.76 12.43 -2.62
CA ALA A 228 -30.13 12.22 -1.33
C ALA A 228 -30.93 12.87 -0.20
N ALA A 229 -30.58 12.53 1.04
CA ALA A 229 -31.00 13.28 2.22
C ALA A 229 -29.80 13.49 3.15
N PRO A 230 -29.75 14.60 3.90
CA PRO A 230 -28.72 14.82 4.90
C PRO A 230 -28.85 13.85 6.07
N ILE A 231 -27.72 13.50 6.68
CA ILE A 231 -27.64 12.74 7.93
C ILE A 231 -26.58 13.42 8.81
N THR A 232 -26.67 13.27 10.13
CA THR A 232 -25.69 13.86 11.05
C THR A 232 -24.79 12.78 11.63
N GLU A 233 -23.60 13.16 12.11
CA GLU A 233 -22.75 12.22 12.85
C GLU A 233 -23.45 11.70 14.11
N ALA A 234 -24.28 12.53 14.77
CA ALA A 234 -25.07 12.11 15.92
C ALA A 234 -26.05 10.97 15.55
N HIS A 235 -26.73 11.06 14.41
CA HIS A 235 -27.56 9.96 13.91
C HIS A 235 -26.74 8.70 13.62
N LEU A 236 -25.53 8.83 13.04
CA LEU A 236 -24.67 7.67 12.80
C LEU A 236 -24.26 7.00 14.11
N GLN A 237 -23.92 7.78 15.15
CA GLN A 237 -23.61 7.23 16.47
C GLN A 237 -24.82 6.57 17.13
N GLU A 238 -26.01 7.16 17.00
CA GLU A 238 -27.23 6.64 17.62
C GLU A 238 -27.68 5.32 16.98
N TYR A 239 -27.74 5.26 15.64
CA TYR A 239 -28.38 4.16 14.92
C TYR A 239 -27.42 3.12 14.33
N PHE A 240 -26.11 3.42 14.26
CA PHE A 240 -25.09 2.56 13.65
C PHE A 240 -23.86 2.34 14.56
N SER A 241 -23.94 2.60 15.86
CA SER A 241 -22.82 2.43 16.80
C SER A 241 -22.22 1.03 16.81
N ASP A 242 -23.05 -0.01 16.61
CA ASP A 242 -22.63 -1.41 16.50
C ASP A 242 -21.77 -1.70 15.25
N ARG A 243 -21.79 -0.79 14.28
CA ARG A 243 -21.03 -0.86 13.01
C ARG A 243 -19.86 0.12 12.95
N ILE A 244 -19.72 1.01 13.94
CA ILE A 244 -18.61 1.95 14.02
C ILE A 244 -17.44 1.27 14.72
N GLU A 245 -16.38 1.04 13.97
CA GLU A 245 -15.16 0.42 14.46
C GLU A 245 -14.07 1.47 14.72
N THR A 246 -13.28 1.25 15.77
CA THR A 246 -12.04 1.99 16.00
C THR A 246 -10.87 1.11 15.59
N VAL A 247 -10.07 1.56 14.63
CA VAL A 247 -8.98 0.77 14.06
C VAL A 247 -7.69 1.57 14.08
N ASP A 248 -6.61 0.90 14.49
CA ASP A 248 -5.26 1.47 14.48
C ASP A 248 -4.57 1.09 13.17
N ILE A 249 -4.29 2.12 12.37
CA ILE A 249 -3.57 2.05 11.10
C ILE A 249 -2.12 2.42 11.36
N VAL A 250 -1.20 1.52 10.97
CA VAL A 250 0.25 1.75 10.97
C VAL A 250 0.78 1.24 9.65
N GLU A 251 1.05 2.15 8.72
CA GLU A 251 1.39 1.81 7.34
C GLU A 251 2.41 2.80 6.75
N TRP A 252 3.01 2.43 5.62
CA TRP A 252 3.92 3.31 4.90
C TRP A 252 3.15 4.32 4.05
N ASP A 253 3.39 5.61 4.27
CA ASP A 253 2.93 6.67 3.40
C ASP A 253 4.03 7.02 2.38
N GLN A 254 3.82 6.56 1.15
CA GLN A 254 4.78 6.76 0.05
C GLN A 254 4.94 8.23 -0.35
N GLN A 255 3.92 9.07 -0.16
CA GLN A 255 4.03 10.50 -0.51
C GLN A 255 4.87 11.25 0.52
N GLN A 256 4.73 10.89 1.80
CA GLN A 256 5.49 11.51 2.89
C GLN A 256 6.83 10.82 3.18
N CYS A 257 7.11 9.67 2.55
CA CYS A 257 8.26 8.83 2.84
C CYS A 257 8.41 8.53 4.35
N ALA A 258 7.28 8.22 4.99
CA ALA A 258 7.14 8.10 6.43
C ALA A 258 6.11 7.03 6.82
N VAL A 259 6.26 6.45 8.01
CA VAL A 259 5.24 5.62 8.64
C VAL A 259 4.12 6.53 9.13
N ARG A 260 2.91 6.31 8.61
CA ARG A 260 1.68 6.93 9.09
C ARG A 260 1.08 6.03 10.16
N ALA A 261 0.94 6.58 11.37
CA ALA A 261 0.31 5.92 12.49
C ALA A 261 -0.89 6.74 12.99
N GLU A 262 -2.09 6.23 12.82
CA GLU A 262 -3.31 6.91 13.23
C GLU A 262 -4.40 5.94 13.68
N ARG A 263 -5.23 6.42 14.60
CA ARG A 263 -6.45 5.76 15.02
C ARG A 263 -7.62 6.36 14.26
N ARG A 264 -8.35 5.53 13.52
CA ARG A 264 -9.53 5.94 12.76
C ARG A 264 -10.79 5.35 13.38
N LYS A 265 -11.81 6.18 13.53
CA LYS A 265 -13.20 5.70 13.68
C LYS A 265 -13.79 5.60 12.28
N ARG A 266 -14.24 4.41 11.90
CA ARG A 266 -14.81 4.17 10.57
C ARG A 266 -16.16 3.47 10.66
N LEU A 267 -17.01 3.79 9.70
CA LEU A 267 -18.23 3.06 9.39
C LEU A 267 -17.99 2.38 8.04
N TRP A 268 -17.61 1.09 8.09
CA TRP A 268 -17.04 0.38 6.94
C TRP A 268 -15.83 1.13 6.35
N GLU A 269 -15.81 1.45 5.07
CA GLU A 269 -14.72 2.22 4.45
C GLU A 269 -14.82 3.74 4.72
N LEU A 270 -15.92 4.22 5.31
CA LEU A 270 -16.12 5.64 5.60
C LEU A 270 -15.39 6.05 6.88
N VAL A 271 -14.32 6.85 6.75
CA VAL A 271 -13.61 7.42 7.91
C VAL A 271 -14.43 8.58 8.50
N LEU A 272 -14.98 8.38 9.69
CA LEU A 272 -15.75 9.39 10.43
C LEU A 272 -14.82 10.39 11.11
N SER A 273 -13.78 9.90 11.78
CA SER A 273 -12.74 10.74 12.39
C SER A 273 -11.42 10.00 12.47
N GLY A 274 -10.32 10.76 12.50
CA GLY A 274 -8.96 10.21 12.60
C GLY A 274 -8.11 11.09 13.52
N ALA A 275 -7.24 10.46 14.29
CA ALA A 275 -6.27 11.16 15.13
C ALA A 275 -4.92 10.42 15.12
N PRO A 276 -3.78 11.13 15.24
CA PRO A 276 -2.48 10.47 15.36
C PRO A 276 -2.45 9.46 16.50
N LEU A 277 -1.88 8.29 16.24
CA LEU A 277 -1.69 7.26 17.27
C LEU A 277 -0.44 7.61 18.07
N LYS A 278 -0.61 7.93 19.37
CA LYS A 278 0.50 8.41 20.23
C LYS A 278 1.60 7.37 20.42
N ASP A 279 1.21 6.12 20.69
CA ASP A 279 2.12 5.02 21.01
C ASP A 279 1.85 3.82 20.08
N PRO A 280 2.23 3.91 18.79
CA PRO A 280 2.02 2.81 17.86
C PRO A 280 2.87 1.59 18.26
N PRO A 281 2.37 0.36 18.08
CA PRO A 281 3.14 -0.85 18.36
C PRO A 281 4.44 -0.87 17.55
N LYS A 282 5.58 -0.97 18.25
CA LYS A 282 6.92 -0.92 17.63
C LYS A 282 7.08 -1.87 16.45
N ALA A 283 6.61 -3.11 16.59
CA ALA A 283 6.68 -4.12 15.53
C ALA A 283 5.98 -3.64 14.24
N ARG A 284 4.77 -3.06 14.34
CA ARG A 284 4.03 -2.57 13.16
C ARG A 284 4.71 -1.36 12.51
N VAL A 285 5.37 -0.51 13.30
CA VAL A 285 6.16 0.62 12.77
C VAL A 285 7.37 0.11 11.98
N ILE A 286 8.08 -0.88 12.53
CA ILE A 286 9.22 -1.52 11.87
C ILE A 286 8.74 -2.19 10.58
N ASP A 287 7.67 -2.98 10.61
CA ASP A 287 7.10 -3.64 9.43
C ASP A 287 6.74 -2.62 8.32
N ALA A 288 6.09 -1.51 8.70
CA ALA A 288 5.74 -0.44 7.77
C ALA A 288 6.98 0.24 7.18
N LEU A 289 8.02 0.51 7.99
CA LEU A 289 9.26 1.11 7.52
C LEU A 289 10.06 0.16 6.60
N LEU A 290 10.10 -1.13 6.94
CA LEU A 290 10.71 -2.17 6.11
C LEU A 290 9.99 -2.31 4.76
N TYR A 291 8.66 -2.25 4.76
CA TYR A 291 7.88 -2.16 3.53
C TYR A 291 8.29 -0.93 2.70
N GLY A 292 8.41 0.24 3.34
CA GLY A 292 8.89 1.46 2.70
C GLY A 292 10.27 1.32 2.08
N ILE A 293 11.24 0.73 2.79
CA ILE A 293 12.59 0.46 2.28
C ILE A 293 12.53 -0.49 1.08
N LYS A 294 11.73 -1.56 1.16
CA LYS A 294 11.55 -2.52 0.07
C LYS A 294 10.94 -1.86 -1.18
N THR A 295 9.94 -0.99 -1.01
CA THR A 295 9.28 -0.27 -2.12
C THR A 295 10.20 0.76 -2.78
N ASN A 296 11.04 1.46 -2.00
CA ASN A 296 11.93 2.49 -2.51
C ASN A 296 13.32 1.97 -2.96
N GLY A 297 13.66 0.74 -2.60
CA GLY A 297 14.94 0.10 -2.92
C GLY A 297 16.01 0.33 -1.83
N LEU A 298 17.06 -0.49 -1.82
CA LEU A 298 18.12 -0.41 -0.81
C LEU A 298 18.99 0.85 -0.91
N ASN A 299 18.94 1.57 -2.03
CA ASN A 299 19.66 2.83 -2.23
C ASN A 299 19.23 3.95 -1.26
N VAL A 300 18.09 3.80 -0.57
CA VAL A 300 17.67 4.73 0.49
C VAL A 300 18.46 4.56 1.79
N LEU A 301 19.15 3.43 1.96
CA LEU A 301 20.01 3.18 3.11
C LEU A 301 21.34 3.94 2.95
N PRO A 302 21.97 4.41 4.05
CA PRO A 302 23.20 5.18 4.00
C PRO A 302 24.42 4.27 3.77
N TRP A 303 24.49 3.62 2.61
CA TRP A 303 25.66 2.83 2.22
C TRP A 303 26.92 3.71 2.23
N ASP A 304 27.97 3.20 2.88
CA ASP A 304 29.27 3.84 2.92
C ASP A 304 30.37 2.91 2.39
N LYS A 305 31.58 3.46 2.25
CA LYS A 305 32.74 2.72 1.74
C LYS A 305 33.07 1.48 2.57
N LYS A 306 32.76 1.46 3.88
CA LYS A 306 33.05 0.33 4.75
C LYS A 306 32.02 -0.78 4.53
N SER A 307 30.73 -0.45 4.51
CA SER A 307 29.67 -1.42 4.22
C SER A 307 29.84 -2.02 2.82
N ASP A 308 30.15 -1.20 1.81
CA ASP A 308 30.36 -1.69 0.44
C ASP A 308 31.58 -2.61 0.35
N ALA A 309 32.68 -2.25 1.03
CA ALA A 309 33.87 -3.08 1.08
C ALA A 309 33.62 -4.41 1.81
N LEU A 310 32.83 -4.43 2.89
CA LEU A 310 32.45 -5.66 3.58
C LEU A 310 31.62 -6.58 2.68
N ARG A 311 30.61 -6.04 1.99
CA ARG A 311 29.79 -6.78 1.02
C ARG A 311 30.65 -7.37 -0.09
N ALA A 312 31.51 -6.56 -0.70
CA ALA A 312 32.39 -7.01 -1.78
C ALA A 312 33.35 -8.13 -1.34
N ARG A 313 33.90 -8.06 -0.11
CA ARG A 313 34.75 -9.11 0.46
C ARG A 313 33.98 -10.42 0.66
N ILE A 314 32.76 -10.35 1.17
CA ILE A 314 31.91 -11.52 1.44
C ILE A 314 31.48 -12.17 0.13
N GLU A 315 31.02 -11.39 -0.84
CA GLU A 315 30.67 -11.88 -2.16
C GLU A 315 31.87 -12.51 -2.88
N PHE A 316 33.05 -11.89 -2.80
CA PHE A 316 34.29 -12.48 -3.31
C PHE A 316 34.56 -13.86 -2.71
N LEU A 317 34.43 -14.02 -1.38
CA LEU A 317 34.64 -15.31 -0.73
C LEU A 317 33.55 -16.33 -1.08
N ASN A 318 32.29 -15.91 -1.18
CA ASN A 318 31.18 -16.79 -1.56
C ASN A 318 31.34 -17.33 -2.99
N ARG A 319 31.87 -16.54 -3.93
CA ARG A 319 32.25 -17.03 -5.27
C ARG A 319 33.31 -18.14 -5.24
N LEU A 320 34.12 -18.21 -4.18
CA LEU A 320 35.18 -19.19 -3.96
C LEU A 320 34.78 -20.28 -2.96
N SER A 321 33.52 -20.35 -2.54
CA SER A 321 33.06 -21.27 -1.49
C SER A 321 33.35 -22.73 -1.82
N SER A 322 33.20 -23.15 -3.08
CA SER A 322 33.53 -24.49 -3.56
C SER A 322 35.02 -24.84 -3.45
N GLN A 323 35.92 -23.84 -3.49
CA GLN A 323 37.37 -24.03 -3.41
C GLN A 323 37.89 -23.90 -1.98
N THR A 324 37.25 -23.06 -1.18
CA THR A 324 37.67 -22.73 0.19
C THR A 324 36.98 -23.60 1.25
N GLY A 325 35.86 -24.22 0.92
CA GLY A 325 35.04 -25.02 1.84
C GLY A 325 34.29 -24.19 2.89
N VAL A 326 34.25 -22.86 2.71
CA VAL A 326 33.54 -21.92 3.60
C VAL A 326 32.54 -21.10 2.81
N SER A 327 31.40 -20.83 3.42
CA SER A 327 30.34 -19.99 2.87
C SER A 327 29.83 -19.06 3.97
N PHE A 328 29.47 -17.85 3.56
CA PHE A 328 28.97 -16.78 4.41
C PHE A 328 27.58 -16.34 3.94
N PRO A 329 26.78 -15.66 4.78
CA PRO A 329 25.52 -15.09 4.36
C PRO A 329 25.65 -14.25 3.08
N GLU A 330 24.75 -14.45 2.13
CA GLU A 330 24.73 -13.68 0.89
C GLU A 330 24.27 -12.24 1.16
N MET A 331 25.00 -11.27 0.60
CA MET A 331 24.75 -9.83 0.80
C MET A 331 24.50 -9.09 -0.52
N THR A 332 23.98 -9.81 -1.53
CA THR A 332 23.48 -9.18 -2.76
C THR A 332 22.23 -8.36 -2.44
N ASP A 333 21.88 -7.41 -3.30
CA ASP A 333 20.70 -6.56 -3.09
C ASP A 333 19.42 -7.41 -2.97
N GLU A 334 19.29 -8.46 -3.78
CA GLU A 334 18.14 -9.37 -3.75
C GLU A 334 18.02 -10.08 -2.41
N LYS A 335 19.13 -10.65 -1.90
CA LYS A 335 19.14 -11.39 -0.63
C LYS A 335 18.96 -10.49 0.59
N LEU A 336 19.48 -9.26 0.53
CA LEU A 336 19.26 -8.28 1.57
C LEU A 336 17.80 -7.82 1.61
N VAL A 337 17.13 -7.65 0.47
CA VAL A 337 15.70 -7.32 0.39
C VAL A 337 14.82 -8.47 0.90
N GLU A 338 15.13 -9.71 0.54
CA GLU A 338 14.40 -10.91 1.01
C GLU A 338 14.40 -11.03 2.54
N ASN A 339 15.51 -10.70 3.20
CA ASN A 339 15.70 -10.90 4.64
C ASN A 339 15.77 -9.59 5.44
N LEU A 340 15.24 -8.49 4.89
CA LEU A 340 15.29 -7.14 5.47
C LEU A 340 14.92 -7.10 6.97
N ASN A 341 13.87 -7.83 7.36
CA ASN A 341 13.41 -7.86 8.75
C ASN A 341 14.45 -8.46 9.71
N GLU A 342 15.20 -9.47 9.28
CA GLU A 342 16.13 -10.19 10.15
C GLU A 342 17.39 -9.38 10.45
N TRP A 343 18.00 -8.80 9.42
CA TRP A 343 19.29 -8.10 9.57
C TRP A 343 19.14 -6.62 9.89
N LEU A 344 18.13 -5.95 9.32
CA LEU A 344 17.94 -4.51 9.48
C LEU A 344 16.88 -4.17 10.53
N GLY A 345 15.82 -4.98 10.66
CA GLY A 345 14.71 -4.74 11.61
C GLY A 345 15.16 -4.34 13.02
N PRO A 346 16.12 -5.04 13.66
CA PRO A 346 16.62 -4.68 14.99
C PRO A 346 17.24 -3.27 15.12
N TRP A 347 17.67 -2.68 14.00
CA TRP A 347 18.31 -1.37 13.94
C TRP A 347 17.33 -0.21 13.71
N LEU A 348 16.05 -0.51 13.46
CA LEU A 348 15.04 0.48 13.10
C LEU A 348 14.23 1.03 14.28
N ASP A 349 14.54 0.65 15.51
CA ASP A 349 13.80 1.15 16.68
C ASP A 349 13.84 2.68 16.76
N GLY A 350 12.69 3.30 16.99
CA GLY A 350 12.52 4.75 17.01
C GLY A 350 12.58 5.45 15.65
N MET A 351 12.72 4.72 14.54
CA MET A 351 12.71 5.29 13.19
C MET A 351 11.31 5.20 12.56
N THR A 352 10.88 6.29 11.90
CA THR A 352 9.56 6.38 11.26
C THR A 352 9.62 7.04 9.89
N ARG A 353 10.79 7.46 9.40
CA ARG A 353 10.96 8.18 8.13
C ARG A 353 12.24 7.75 7.44
N LEU A 354 12.28 7.81 6.11
CA LEU A 354 13.52 7.50 5.37
C LEU A 354 14.69 8.38 5.81
N GLU A 355 14.42 9.64 6.17
CA GLU A 355 15.46 10.55 6.66
C GLU A 355 16.15 10.06 7.94
N HIS A 356 15.45 9.32 8.80
CA HIS A 356 16.02 8.78 10.03
C HIS A 356 17.05 7.68 9.73
N LEU A 357 16.91 6.99 8.59
CA LEU A 357 17.82 5.92 8.17
C LEU A 357 19.25 6.42 7.99
N LYS A 358 19.47 7.72 7.72
CA LYS A 358 20.80 8.33 7.61
C LYS A 358 21.67 8.16 8.86
N LYS A 359 21.07 7.81 10.01
CA LYS A 359 21.76 7.57 11.28
C LYS A 359 22.24 6.12 11.43
N LEU A 360 21.87 5.22 10.53
CA LEU A 360 22.25 3.81 10.60
C LEU A 360 23.74 3.62 10.32
N ASP A 361 24.38 2.79 11.13
CA ASP A 361 25.70 2.24 10.83
C ASP A 361 25.51 0.96 10.00
N MET A 362 25.59 1.09 8.68
CA MET A 362 25.39 -0.03 7.76
C MET A 362 26.44 -1.12 7.93
N ASN A 363 27.67 -0.76 8.34
CA ASN A 363 28.71 -1.75 8.55
C ASN A 363 28.39 -2.61 9.78
N GLU A 364 27.97 -2.02 10.89
CA GLU A 364 27.56 -2.79 12.08
C GLU A 364 26.31 -3.63 11.84
N ALA A 365 25.34 -3.11 11.07
CA ALA A 365 24.15 -3.87 10.69
C ALA A 365 24.50 -5.15 9.91
N LEU A 366 25.37 -5.04 8.90
CA LEU A 366 25.86 -6.19 8.14
C LEU A 366 26.73 -7.13 8.97
N LEU A 367 27.60 -6.60 9.84
CA LEU A 367 28.39 -7.41 10.77
C LEU A 367 27.49 -8.21 11.72
N GLY A 368 26.32 -7.67 12.09
CA GLY A 368 25.31 -8.35 12.88
C GLY A 368 24.80 -9.67 12.26
N MET A 369 24.89 -9.82 10.94
CA MET A 369 24.56 -11.07 10.23
C MET A 369 25.62 -12.15 10.38
N LEU A 370 26.82 -11.81 10.86
CA LEU A 370 27.98 -12.69 10.90
C LEU A 370 28.30 -13.14 12.32
N THR A 371 28.61 -14.43 12.46
CA THR A 371 29.17 -14.94 13.71
C THR A 371 30.59 -14.40 13.93
N TRP A 372 31.08 -14.42 15.18
CA TRP A 372 32.46 -14.04 15.46
C TRP A 372 33.49 -14.89 14.69
N GLY A 373 33.19 -16.19 14.51
CA GLY A 373 34.00 -17.10 13.72
C GLY A 373 34.08 -16.70 12.25
N ASP A 374 32.95 -16.24 11.67
CA ASP A 374 32.90 -15.79 10.29
C ASP A 374 33.73 -14.53 10.08
N ARG A 375 33.60 -13.54 10.98
CA ARG A 375 34.38 -12.30 10.93
C ARG A 375 35.89 -12.59 10.91
N LYS A 376 36.36 -13.50 11.79
CA LYS A 376 37.77 -13.91 11.84
C LYS A 376 38.23 -14.62 10.55
N LYS A 377 37.39 -15.47 9.96
CA LYS A 377 37.68 -16.14 8.68
C LYS A 377 37.75 -15.13 7.53
N ILE A 378 36.81 -14.19 7.46
CA ILE A 378 36.76 -13.14 6.44
C ILE A 378 38.02 -12.26 6.53
N ASP A 379 38.43 -11.86 7.74
CA ASP A 379 39.63 -11.05 7.93
C ASP A 379 40.92 -11.78 7.54
N LYS A 380 40.98 -13.10 7.73
CA LYS A 380 42.12 -13.92 7.27
C LYS A 380 42.11 -14.11 5.75
N LEU A 381 40.98 -14.51 5.17
CA LEU A 381 40.89 -14.94 3.77
C LEU A 381 40.79 -13.76 2.81
N ALA A 382 40.14 -12.68 3.19
CA ALA A 382 39.98 -11.47 2.41
C ALA A 382 40.33 -10.25 3.28
N PRO A 383 41.61 -10.01 3.62
CA PRO A 383 41.99 -8.89 4.47
C PRO A 383 41.65 -7.53 3.84
N THR A 384 41.38 -6.51 4.64
CA THR A 384 41.09 -5.16 4.10
C THR A 384 42.32 -4.48 3.48
N HIS A 385 43.51 -4.81 4.00
CA HIS A 385 44.78 -4.24 3.58
C HIS A 385 45.88 -5.29 3.58
N ILE A 386 46.88 -5.12 2.72
CA ILE A 386 48.13 -5.88 2.75
C ILE A 386 49.31 -4.95 3.03
N GLU A 387 50.31 -5.45 3.75
CA GLU A 387 51.59 -4.77 3.90
C GLU A 387 52.48 -5.10 2.71
N VAL A 388 52.94 -4.08 1.99
CA VAL A 388 53.89 -4.22 0.86
C VAL A 388 55.34 -4.02 1.35
N PRO A 389 56.38 -4.35 0.56
CA PRO A 389 57.77 -4.31 1.03
C PRO A 389 58.23 -2.97 1.65
N SER A 390 57.64 -1.84 1.22
CA SER A 390 57.87 -0.53 1.83
C SER A 390 57.31 -0.38 3.26
N ARG A 391 56.66 -1.41 3.81
CA ARG A 391 55.85 -1.44 5.04
C ARG A 391 54.59 -0.58 4.99
N SER A 392 54.22 -0.07 3.82
CA SER A 392 52.92 0.59 3.64
C SER A 392 51.79 -0.44 3.70
N ARG A 393 50.70 -0.08 4.36
CA ARG A 393 49.44 -0.84 4.32
C ARG A 393 48.56 -0.32 3.19
N ILE A 394 48.38 -1.12 2.16
CA ILE A 394 47.63 -0.76 0.96
C ILE A 394 46.27 -1.47 0.98
N ALA A 395 45.20 -0.71 0.80
CA ALA A 395 43.84 -1.25 0.75
C ALA A 395 43.65 -2.14 -0.48
N ILE A 396 42.86 -3.20 -0.32
CA ILE A 396 42.48 -4.11 -1.40
C ILE A 396 41.05 -3.80 -1.81
N ASP A 397 40.83 -3.64 -3.11
CA ASP A 397 39.50 -3.46 -3.69
C ASP A 397 38.94 -4.80 -4.17
N TYR A 398 37.80 -5.22 -3.62
CA TYR A 398 37.13 -6.49 -3.91
C TYR A 398 35.93 -6.36 -4.85
N THR A 399 35.61 -5.16 -5.31
CA THR A 399 34.40 -4.89 -6.12
C THR A 399 34.46 -5.55 -7.51
N GLY A 400 35.66 -5.76 -8.04
CA GLY A 400 35.88 -6.40 -9.34
C GLY A 400 35.78 -7.94 -9.31
N PRO A 401 35.85 -8.59 -10.49
CA PRO A 401 35.87 -10.04 -10.61
C PRO A 401 37.12 -10.66 -9.95
N ARG A 402 38.22 -9.91 -9.91
CA ARG A 402 39.44 -10.23 -9.14
C ARG A 402 39.78 -9.07 -8.20
N PRO A 403 40.28 -9.33 -6.99
CA PRO A 403 40.67 -8.27 -6.08
C PRO A 403 41.88 -7.50 -6.61
N THR A 404 41.84 -6.17 -6.46
CA THR A 404 42.81 -5.25 -7.03
C THR A 404 43.62 -4.55 -5.94
N LEU A 405 44.93 -4.45 -6.16
CA LEU A 405 45.87 -3.71 -5.32
C LEU A 405 46.41 -2.52 -6.11
N SER A 406 45.97 -1.31 -5.75
CA SER A 406 46.48 -0.07 -6.36
C SER A 406 47.65 0.48 -5.53
N VAL A 407 48.87 0.30 -6.04
CA VAL A 407 50.11 0.56 -5.29
C VAL A 407 51.13 1.24 -6.18
N ARG A 408 51.88 2.19 -5.60
CA ARG A 408 52.97 2.84 -6.35
C ARG A 408 54.07 1.83 -6.64
N LEU A 409 54.56 1.85 -7.88
CA LEU A 409 55.51 0.86 -8.40
C LEU A 409 56.73 0.69 -7.48
N GLN A 410 57.30 1.81 -7.05
CA GLN A 410 58.47 1.90 -6.15
C GLN A 410 58.27 1.24 -4.76
N GLU A 411 57.03 1.00 -4.33
CA GLU A 411 56.73 0.31 -3.08
C GLU A 411 56.76 -1.22 -3.21
N MET A 412 56.80 -1.72 -4.46
CA MET A 412 56.81 -3.14 -4.80
C MET A 412 58.21 -3.68 -5.15
N PHE A 413 59.24 -2.83 -5.12
CA PHE A 413 60.62 -3.28 -5.33
C PHE A 413 61.00 -4.37 -4.32
N GLY A 414 61.79 -5.34 -4.79
CA GLY A 414 62.16 -6.54 -4.03
C GLY A 414 61.06 -7.61 -3.93
N LEU A 415 59.83 -7.35 -4.38
CA LEU A 415 58.76 -8.36 -4.33
C LEU A 415 58.75 -9.25 -5.57
N ALA A 416 59.17 -10.51 -5.38
CA ALA A 416 59.26 -11.48 -6.47
C ALA A 416 57.90 -12.05 -6.89
N LYS A 417 57.03 -12.36 -5.92
CA LYS A 417 55.75 -13.01 -6.16
C LYS A 417 54.61 -12.01 -6.06
N THR A 418 53.65 -12.08 -6.99
CA THR A 418 52.41 -11.33 -6.87
C THR A 418 51.73 -11.67 -5.53
N PRO A 419 51.34 -10.68 -4.71
CA PRO A 419 50.56 -10.97 -3.53
C PRO A 419 49.25 -11.68 -3.87
N ALA A 420 48.80 -12.56 -2.99
CA ALA A 420 47.58 -13.33 -3.18
C ALA A 420 46.74 -13.33 -1.90
N VAL A 421 45.43 -13.53 -2.07
CA VAL A 421 44.44 -13.66 -0.99
C VAL A 421 43.76 -15.03 -1.06
N ALA A 422 42.82 -15.29 -0.15
CA ALA A 422 42.11 -16.56 0.00
C ALA A 422 43.07 -17.74 0.24
N ASP A 423 43.96 -17.59 1.23
CA ASP A 423 45.06 -18.54 1.54
C ASP A 423 45.96 -18.81 0.31
N ASN A 424 46.45 -17.73 -0.32
CA ASN A 424 47.35 -17.73 -1.50
C ASN A 424 46.76 -18.35 -2.79
N ARG A 425 45.45 -18.56 -2.88
CA ARG A 425 44.80 -19.14 -4.07
C ARG A 425 44.53 -18.12 -5.17
N VAL A 426 44.26 -16.87 -4.80
CA VAL A 426 43.85 -15.83 -5.78
C VAL A 426 44.90 -14.72 -5.82
N PRO A 427 45.74 -14.65 -6.87
CA PRO A 427 46.67 -13.54 -7.04
C PRO A 427 45.91 -12.23 -7.28
N LEU A 428 46.39 -11.15 -6.65
CA LEU A 428 45.84 -9.82 -6.82
C LEU A 428 46.15 -9.27 -8.21
N VAL A 429 45.21 -8.52 -8.78
CA VAL A 429 45.49 -7.64 -9.91
C VAL A 429 46.22 -6.42 -9.37
N VAL A 430 47.49 -6.26 -9.73
CA VAL A 430 48.30 -5.13 -9.26
C VAL A 430 48.22 -3.99 -10.27
N HIS A 431 47.59 -2.89 -9.84
CA HIS A 431 47.62 -1.63 -10.57
C HIS A 431 48.85 -0.87 -10.08
N LEU A 432 49.94 -0.97 -10.84
CA LEU A 432 51.17 -0.25 -10.55
C LEU A 432 50.97 1.22 -10.92
N LEU A 433 51.19 2.09 -9.94
CA LEU A 433 51.00 3.53 -10.07
C LEU A 433 52.33 4.27 -10.15
N SER A 434 52.33 5.37 -10.91
CA SER A 434 53.38 6.38 -10.87
C SER A 434 53.43 7.11 -9.52
N PRO A 435 54.48 7.91 -9.22
CA PRO A 435 54.53 8.70 -7.99
C PRO A 435 53.35 9.65 -7.79
N ALA A 436 52.74 10.13 -8.88
CA ALA A 436 51.55 10.98 -8.87
C ALA A 436 50.22 10.19 -8.80
N GLY A 437 50.26 8.87 -8.59
CA GLY A 437 49.07 8.03 -8.44
C GLY A 437 48.37 7.63 -9.74
N ARG A 438 48.96 7.93 -10.91
CA ARG A 438 48.40 7.52 -12.21
C ARG A 438 48.79 6.06 -12.54
N PRO A 439 47.86 5.21 -13.03
CA PRO A 439 48.19 3.86 -13.49
C PRO A 439 49.25 3.87 -14.59
N VAL A 440 50.26 3.01 -14.46
CA VAL A 440 51.33 2.82 -15.46
C VAL A 440 51.37 1.40 -16.01
N GLN A 441 50.94 0.42 -15.22
CA GLN A 441 50.84 -0.97 -15.65
C GLN A 441 49.77 -1.68 -14.82
N VAL A 442 49.05 -2.61 -15.44
CA VAL A 442 48.19 -3.58 -14.75
C VAL A 442 48.78 -4.97 -14.98
N THR A 443 48.94 -5.76 -13.92
CA THR A 443 49.46 -7.13 -14.04
C THR A 443 48.90 -8.05 -12.96
N VAL A 444 48.73 -9.33 -13.30
CA VAL A 444 48.51 -10.43 -12.33
C VAL A 444 49.77 -11.29 -12.13
N ASP A 445 50.80 -11.04 -12.93
CA ASP A 445 52.10 -11.70 -12.88
C ASP A 445 53.18 -10.62 -12.70
N LEU A 446 53.52 -10.36 -11.43
CA LEU A 446 54.51 -9.38 -11.06
C LEU A 446 55.92 -9.82 -11.47
N ALA A 447 56.20 -11.13 -11.44
CA ALA A 447 57.48 -11.69 -11.85
C ALA A 447 57.71 -11.49 -13.35
N GLY A 448 56.71 -11.79 -14.18
CA GLY A 448 56.74 -11.54 -15.62
C GLY A 448 56.87 -10.04 -15.94
N PHE A 449 56.23 -9.17 -15.16
CA PHE A 449 56.37 -7.71 -15.31
C PHE A 449 57.82 -7.26 -15.11
N TRP A 450 58.48 -7.69 -14.02
CA TRP A 450 59.87 -7.34 -13.75
C TRP A 450 60.83 -7.84 -14.82
N ALA A 451 60.59 -9.04 -15.35
CA ALA A 451 61.46 -9.66 -16.34
C ALA A 451 61.36 -9.03 -17.75
N SER A 452 60.21 -8.46 -18.12
CA SER A 452 59.94 -8.08 -19.52
C SER A 452 59.54 -6.61 -19.72
N SER A 453 58.65 -6.09 -18.89
CA SER A 453 57.91 -4.85 -19.15
C SER A 453 58.44 -3.67 -18.34
N TYR A 454 59.10 -3.95 -17.21
CA TYR A 454 59.63 -2.92 -16.32
C TYR A 454 60.60 -1.97 -17.02
N GLU A 455 61.48 -2.44 -17.91
CA GLU A 455 62.50 -1.58 -18.54
C GLU A 455 61.87 -0.48 -19.42
N LEU A 456 60.74 -0.75 -20.08
CA LEU A 456 60.00 0.26 -20.83
C LEU A 456 59.35 1.28 -19.89
N VAL A 457 58.66 0.81 -18.84
CA VAL A 457 58.03 1.66 -17.83
C VAL A 457 59.08 2.52 -17.12
N ARG A 458 60.26 1.95 -16.82
CA ARG A 458 61.39 2.63 -16.21
C ARG A 458 61.87 3.80 -17.06
N LYS A 459 62.05 3.63 -18.37
CA LYS A 459 62.48 4.70 -19.28
C LYS A 459 61.49 5.86 -19.29
N GLU A 460 60.20 5.56 -19.37
CA GLU A 460 59.14 6.56 -19.32
C GLU A 460 59.10 7.29 -17.96
N MET A 461 59.16 6.54 -16.86
CA MET A 461 59.10 7.09 -15.51
C MET A 461 60.33 7.90 -15.14
N LYS A 462 61.53 7.52 -15.62
CA LYS A 462 62.76 8.29 -15.42
C LYS A 462 62.70 9.65 -16.12
N GLY A 463 62.05 9.73 -17.29
CA GLY A 463 61.80 10.99 -18.00
C GLY A 463 60.79 11.88 -17.27
N ARG A 464 59.64 11.33 -16.87
CA ARG A 464 58.56 12.11 -16.23
C ARG A 464 58.83 12.45 -14.76
N TYR A 465 59.56 11.60 -14.04
CA TYR A 465 59.82 11.72 -12.60
C TYR A 465 61.32 11.52 -12.27
N PRO A 466 62.21 12.42 -12.74
CA PRO A 466 63.68 12.23 -12.64
C PRO A 466 64.21 12.27 -11.21
N LYS A 467 63.46 12.85 -10.26
CA LYS A 467 63.83 12.92 -8.84
C LYS A 467 63.57 11.60 -8.09
N HIS A 468 62.86 10.65 -8.67
CA HIS A 468 62.52 9.37 -8.03
C HIS A 468 63.55 8.29 -8.38
N TYR A 469 63.66 7.27 -7.53
CA TYR A 469 64.61 6.19 -7.70
C TYR A 469 64.03 5.11 -8.63
N TRP A 470 64.69 4.91 -9.79
CA TRP A 470 64.30 3.96 -10.83
C TRP A 470 65.45 2.98 -11.12
N PRO A 471 65.62 1.93 -10.28
CA PRO A 471 66.74 0.99 -10.34
C PRO A 471 66.76 0.21 -11.65
N GLU A 472 67.95 -0.19 -12.11
CA GLU A 472 68.09 -1.14 -13.23
C GLU A 472 67.64 -2.54 -12.83
N ASP A 473 68.00 -2.96 -11.61
CA ASP A 473 67.50 -4.19 -11.00
C ASP A 473 66.42 -3.88 -9.94
N PRO A 474 65.12 -3.99 -10.27
CA PRO A 474 64.04 -3.73 -9.33
C PRO A 474 63.90 -4.81 -8.25
N MET A 475 64.53 -5.98 -8.44
CA MET A 475 64.45 -7.13 -7.52
C MET A 475 65.45 -7.02 -6.37
N GLN A 476 66.55 -6.30 -6.55
CA GLN A 476 67.53 -6.01 -5.49
C GLN A 476 67.37 -4.60 -4.90
N ALA A 477 66.43 -3.82 -5.42
CA ALA A 477 66.23 -2.45 -5.00
C ALA A 477 65.47 -2.34 -3.68
N GLU A 478 65.88 -1.37 -2.87
CA GLU A 478 65.19 -1.04 -1.62
C GLU A 478 63.84 -0.36 -1.91
N PRO A 479 62.71 -0.89 -1.40
CA PRO A 479 61.39 -0.33 -1.63
C PRO A 479 61.22 1.01 -0.91
N THR A 480 60.58 1.98 -1.56
CA THR A 480 60.42 3.33 -1.01
C THR A 480 59.02 3.89 -1.20
N ARG A 481 58.46 4.48 -0.14
CA ARG A 481 57.16 5.18 -0.16
C ARG A 481 57.24 6.57 -0.82
N GLY A 482 58.41 7.03 -1.24
CA GLY A 482 58.60 8.37 -1.81
C GLY A 482 60.05 8.61 -2.22
N VAL A 483 60.40 9.86 -2.50
CA VAL A 483 61.78 10.23 -2.85
C VAL A 483 62.71 9.84 -1.69
N ARG A 484 63.80 9.11 -2.00
CA ARG A 484 64.86 8.81 -1.03
C ARG A 484 65.32 10.12 -0.39
N ARG A 485 65.19 10.25 0.94
CA ARG A 485 65.85 11.33 1.68
C ARG A 485 67.36 11.11 1.52
N LYS A 486 68.08 12.10 1.01
CA LYS A 486 69.55 12.08 1.04
C LYS A 486 69.96 11.89 2.50
N LYS A 487 70.75 10.86 2.78
CA LYS A 487 71.48 10.75 4.04
C LYS A 487 72.47 11.89 4.13
#